data_AF-A0A352YXX6-F1
#
_entry.id   AF-A0A352YXX6-F1
#
_cell.length_a   1.000
_cell.length_b   1.000
_cell.length_c   1.000
_cell.angle_alpha   90.00
_cell.angle_beta   90.00
_cell.angle_gamma   90.00
#
_symmetry.space_group_name_H-M   'P 1'
#
loop_
_entity.id
_entity.type
_entity.pdbx_description
1 polymer ?
#
loop_
_entity_poly.entity_id
_entity_poly.type
_entity_poly.pdbx_seq_one_letter_code
_entity_poly.pdbx_strand_id
1 'polypeptide(L)'
;MSNLLKVSLSPHIHGKETTQKLMFGVVIALIPALLTSIFFFGYGALIVTATSVASCILFEYLIVKFIIKKPLTINDGSALVTGLLLAFNLPSNIPVFIIVIGSFVSVAVAKMTFGGLGNNPFNPALVGRVFMLISFPVQMTSWPVPAGLNTGYTDAVTGATPLAIVKEGLKNGESLSQLMTQIPTPAQMFFGQMGGSMGEIAAMALLLGFIWLLYKKIITWHIPVSILATIVAFTGILWLVNPEKYADPLFHVLAGGILLGAIYMATDYVTSPMNPKAMLIYGCGIGMLTVIIRVWGAYPEGVSFAILIMNAFVPLLNTYIKPKRFGEEVKNG
;
A
#
# COMPACT_ATOMS: atom_id res chain seq x y z
N MET A 1 48.64 43.56 2.90
CA MET A 1 47.51 42.82 2.29
C MET A 1 46.91 41.94 3.37
N SER A 2 45.69 42.23 3.79
CA SER A 2 44.96 41.44 4.78
C SER A 2 44.54 40.10 4.16
N ASN A 3 45.10 39.01 4.65
CA ASN A 3 44.68 37.66 4.25
C ASN A 3 43.27 37.40 4.78
N LEU A 4 42.28 37.55 3.91
CA LEU A 4 40.90 37.13 4.15
C LEU A 4 40.86 35.60 4.26
N LEU A 5 40.83 35.08 5.49
CA LEU A 5 40.62 33.67 5.75
C LEU A 5 39.19 33.30 5.34
N LYS A 6 39.04 32.45 4.31
CA LYS A 6 37.74 31.88 3.93
C LYS A 6 37.28 30.92 5.02
N VAL A 7 36.31 31.34 5.84
CA VAL A 7 35.56 30.45 6.73
C VAL A 7 34.58 29.67 5.85
N SER A 8 35.03 28.55 5.26
CA SER A 8 34.13 27.61 4.59
C SER A 8 33.52 26.66 5.61
N LEU A 9 32.22 26.39 5.48
CA LEU A 9 31.54 25.34 6.25
C LEU A 9 32.27 24.00 6.07
N SER A 10 32.28 23.18 7.13
CA SER A 10 32.85 21.83 7.06
C SER A 10 32.26 21.06 5.87
N PRO A 11 33.08 20.37 5.06
CA PRO A 11 32.58 19.69 3.87
C PRO A 11 31.63 18.55 4.27
N HIS A 12 30.34 18.76 4.07
CA HIS A 12 29.36 17.68 4.15
C HIS A 12 29.56 16.78 2.93
N ILE A 13 29.98 15.54 3.16
CA ILE A 13 30.05 14.52 2.11
C ILE A 13 28.63 14.27 1.62
N HIS A 14 28.35 14.64 0.37
CA HIS A 14 27.05 14.42 -0.23
C HIS A 14 26.88 12.92 -0.52
N GLY A 15 25.83 12.31 0.03
CA GLY A 15 25.48 10.92 -0.26
C GLY A 15 25.05 10.75 -1.72
N LYS A 16 25.25 9.56 -2.28
CA LYS A 16 24.82 9.23 -3.66
C LYS A 16 23.31 8.97 -3.78
N GLU A 17 22.62 8.83 -2.66
CA GLU A 17 21.19 8.53 -2.58
C GLU A 17 20.37 9.82 -2.63
N THR A 18 19.41 9.86 -3.55
CA THR A 18 18.47 10.99 -3.70
C THR A 18 17.04 10.47 -3.60
N THR A 19 16.13 11.31 -3.12
CA THR A 19 14.70 10.98 -3.01
C THR A 19 14.13 10.49 -4.33
N GLN A 20 14.52 11.13 -5.43
CA GLN A 20 14.15 10.73 -6.78
C GLN A 20 14.57 9.28 -7.08
N LYS A 21 15.83 8.90 -6.79
CA LYS A 21 16.30 7.52 -7.01
C LYS A 21 15.53 6.49 -6.19
N LEU A 22 15.21 6.81 -4.94
CA LEU A 22 14.41 5.92 -4.07
C LEU A 22 12.99 5.73 -4.64
N MET A 23 12.33 6.83 -5.04
CA MET A 23 10.98 6.79 -5.60
C MET A 23 10.94 6.02 -6.93
N PHE A 24 11.87 6.30 -7.86
CA PHE A 24 11.98 5.51 -9.09
C PHE A 24 12.31 4.05 -8.83
N GLY A 25 13.03 3.75 -7.75
CA GLY A 25 13.24 2.37 -7.35
C GLY A 25 11.94 1.66 -6.98
N VAL A 26 11.07 2.30 -6.21
CA VAL A 26 9.72 1.76 -5.90
C VAL A 26 8.91 1.53 -7.18
N VAL A 27 8.98 2.44 -8.14
CA VAL A 27 8.31 2.28 -9.45
C VAL A 27 8.84 1.06 -10.18
N ILE A 28 10.16 0.88 -10.25
CA ILE A 28 10.79 -0.28 -10.91
C ILE A 28 10.35 -1.58 -10.26
N ALA A 29 10.26 -1.62 -8.93
CA ALA A 29 9.78 -2.78 -8.18
C ALA A 29 8.31 -3.13 -8.48
N LEU A 30 7.49 -2.14 -8.83
CA LEU A 30 6.08 -2.32 -9.19
C LEU A 30 5.86 -2.67 -10.68
N ILE A 31 6.86 -2.53 -11.55
CA ILE A 31 6.73 -2.86 -12.99
C ILE A 31 6.29 -4.32 -13.21
N PRO A 32 6.91 -5.34 -12.57
CA PRO A 32 6.46 -6.72 -12.74
C PRO A 32 4.98 -6.90 -12.36
N ALA A 33 4.55 -6.29 -11.26
CA ALA A 33 3.15 -6.36 -10.81
C ALA A 33 2.21 -5.64 -11.78
N LEU A 34 2.64 -4.52 -12.38
CA LEU A 34 1.88 -3.80 -13.41
C LEU A 34 1.69 -4.65 -14.65
N LEU A 35 2.75 -5.32 -15.13
CA LEU A 35 2.69 -6.19 -16.29
C LEU A 35 1.74 -7.38 -16.06
N THR A 36 1.82 -8.02 -14.88
CA THR A 36 0.88 -9.08 -14.50
C THR A 36 -0.56 -8.57 -14.44
N SER A 37 -0.78 -7.38 -13.88
CA SER A 37 -2.11 -6.78 -13.81
C SER A 37 -2.70 -6.50 -15.20
N ILE A 38 -1.88 -5.99 -16.13
CA ILE A 38 -2.30 -5.77 -17.52
C ILE A 38 -2.60 -7.10 -18.22
N PHE A 39 -1.84 -8.16 -17.93
CA PHE A 39 -2.08 -9.48 -18.53
C PHE A 39 -3.45 -10.07 -18.13
N PHE A 40 -3.83 -9.94 -16.86
CA PHE A 40 -5.09 -10.52 -16.34
C PHE A 40 -6.32 -9.63 -16.55
N PHE A 41 -6.17 -8.31 -16.48
CA PHE A 41 -7.28 -7.34 -16.57
C PHE A 41 -7.32 -6.54 -17.87
N GLY A 42 -6.37 -6.75 -18.79
CA GLY A 42 -6.34 -6.13 -20.11
C GLY A 42 -6.28 -4.60 -20.08
N TYR A 43 -7.03 -3.97 -20.98
CA TYR A 43 -7.04 -2.52 -21.18
C TYR A 43 -7.59 -1.73 -19.97
N GLY A 44 -8.48 -2.31 -19.17
CA GLY A 44 -9.03 -1.65 -17.98
C GLY A 44 -7.95 -1.28 -16.98
N ALA A 45 -7.01 -2.19 -16.72
CA ALA A 45 -5.87 -1.93 -15.83
C ALA A 45 -4.97 -0.78 -16.34
N LEU A 46 -4.75 -0.72 -17.66
CA LEU A 46 -3.95 0.34 -18.27
C LEU A 46 -4.65 1.69 -18.15
N ILE A 47 -5.94 1.78 -18.46
CA ILE A 47 -6.72 3.01 -18.40
C ILE A 47 -6.76 3.54 -16.96
N VAL A 48 -7.08 2.69 -15.99
CA VAL A 48 -7.14 3.08 -14.57
C VAL A 48 -5.77 3.54 -14.07
N THR A 49 -4.70 2.84 -14.44
CA THR A 49 -3.35 3.22 -14.03
C THR A 49 -2.90 4.53 -14.68
N ALA A 50 -3.07 4.66 -16.00
CA ALA A 50 -2.69 5.84 -16.74
C ALA A 50 -3.45 7.09 -16.26
N THR A 51 -4.77 6.97 -16.07
CA THR A 51 -5.60 8.07 -15.57
C THR A 51 -5.22 8.46 -14.15
N SER A 52 -5.02 7.50 -13.24
CA SER A 52 -4.60 7.77 -11.86
C SER A 52 -3.25 8.50 -11.79
N VAL A 53 -2.24 8.02 -12.54
CA VAL A 53 -0.91 8.64 -12.58
C VAL A 53 -0.98 10.03 -13.21
N ALA A 54 -1.67 10.18 -14.34
CA ALA A 54 -1.82 11.46 -15.03
C ALA A 54 -2.53 12.48 -14.16
N SER A 55 -3.63 12.10 -13.49
CA SER A 55 -4.37 12.99 -12.60
C SER A 55 -3.55 13.38 -11.37
N CYS A 56 -2.84 12.44 -10.72
CA CYS A 56 -1.97 12.76 -9.60
C CYS A 56 -0.87 13.77 -9.96
N ILE A 57 -0.19 13.56 -11.10
CA ILE A 57 0.85 14.47 -11.59
C ILE A 57 0.26 15.84 -11.94
N LEU A 58 -0.90 15.86 -12.59
CA LEU A 58 -1.60 17.09 -12.96
C LEU A 58 -2.01 17.89 -11.73
N PHE A 59 -2.62 17.26 -10.72
CA PHE A 59 -3.02 17.97 -9.49
C PHE A 59 -1.82 18.46 -8.70
N GLU A 60 -0.75 17.68 -8.62
CA GLU A 60 0.51 18.14 -8.01
C GLU A 60 1.05 19.38 -8.71
N TYR A 61 1.13 19.34 -10.05
CA TYR A 61 1.57 20.45 -10.87
C TYR A 61 0.71 21.71 -10.65
N LEU A 62 -0.62 21.57 -10.73
CA LEU A 62 -1.55 22.70 -10.58
C LEU A 62 -1.43 23.33 -9.18
N ILE A 63 -1.38 22.53 -8.13
CA ILE A 63 -1.32 23.03 -6.75
C ILE A 63 0.02 23.71 -6.47
N VAL A 64 1.13 23.11 -6.88
CA VAL A 64 2.46 23.71 -6.65
C VAL A 64 2.60 25.00 -7.44
N LYS A 65 2.17 25.01 -8.71
CA LYS A 65 2.31 26.18 -9.59
C LYS A 65 1.40 27.34 -9.19
N PHE A 66 0.13 27.07 -8.90
CA PHE A 66 -0.87 28.14 -8.70
C PHE A 66 -1.10 28.50 -7.24
N ILE A 67 -1.00 27.54 -6.31
CA ILE A 67 -1.33 27.77 -4.88
C ILE A 67 -0.05 27.99 -4.07
N ILE A 68 0.87 27.02 -4.08
CA ILE A 68 2.05 27.04 -3.19
C ILE A 68 3.15 27.98 -3.72
N LYS A 69 3.22 28.20 -5.05
CA LYS A 69 4.20 29.07 -5.74
C LYS A 69 5.65 28.74 -5.39
N LYS A 70 5.95 27.45 -5.23
CA LYS A 70 7.29 26.90 -4.97
C LYS A 70 7.90 26.31 -6.26
N PRO A 71 9.21 26.01 -6.30
CA PRO A 71 9.80 25.27 -7.42
C PRO A 71 9.05 23.95 -7.63
N LEU A 72 8.89 23.56 -8.89
CA LEU A 72 8.13 22.38 -9.28
C LEU A 72 8.78 21.10 -8.73
N THR A 73 8.06 20.36 -7.90
CA THR A 73 8.49 19.08 -7.29
C THR A 73 8.16 17.84 -8.13
N ILE A 74 7.68 18.04 -9.37
CA ILE A 74 7.21 16.95 -10.25
C ILE A 74 8.31 15.90 -10.50
N ASN A 75 9.57 16.34 -10.53
CA ASN A 75 10.72 15.49 -10.82
C ASN A 75 11.07 14.53 -9.67
N ASP A 76 10.48 14.70 -8.48
CA ASP A 76 10.77 13.85 -7.31
C ASP A 76 10.16 12.44 -7.44
N GLY A 77 9.24 12.23 -8.40
CA GLY A 77 8.60 10.93 -8.66
C GLY A 77 7.52 10.52 -7.64
N SER A 78 7.33 11.29 -6.57
CA SER A 78 6.38 10.97 -5.50
C SER A 78 4.91 11.00 -5.93
N ALA A 79 4.53 11.91 -6.84
CA ALA A 79 3.18 11.95 -7.43
C ALA A 79 2.88 10.68 -8.25
N LEU A 80 3.89 10.22 -8.99
CA LEU A 80 3.81 9.03 -9.83
C LEU A 80 3.65 7.77 -8.99
N VAL A 81 4.44 7.63 -7.92
CA VAL A 81 4.28 6.52 -6.95
C VAL A 81 2.90 6.56 -6.31
N THR A 82 2.40 7.75 -5.91
CA THR A 82 1.07 7.90 -5.32
C THR A 82 -0.04 7.45 -6.28
N GLY A 83 -0.01 7.90 -7.54
CA GLY A 83 -1.00 7.49 -8.55
C GLY A 83 -0.93 6.01 -8.88
N LEU A 84 0.28 5.45 -8.95
CA LEU A 84 0.49 4.04 -9.22
C LEU A 84 -0.06 3.15 -8.07
N LEU A 85 0.30 3.47 -6.82
CA LEU A 85 -0.22 2.76 -5.63
C LEU A 85 -1.73 2.92 -5.46
N LEU A 86 -2.28 4.09 -5.83
CA LEU A 86 -3.73 4.29 -5.86
C LEU A 86 -4.38 3.38 -6.91
N ALA A 87 -3.83 3.30 -8.12
CA ALA A 87 -4.37 2.46 -9.19
C ALA A 87 -4.35 0.97 -8.84
N PHE A 88 -3.27 0.47 -8.24
CA PHE A 88 -3.18 -0.93 -7.82
C PHE A 88 -4.24 -1.33 -6.78
N ASN A 89 -4.77 -0.34 -6.08
CA ASN A 89 -5.81 -0.46 -5.07
C ASN A 89 -7.23 -0.28 -5.64
N LEU A 90 -7.41 -0.07 -6.93
CA LEU A 90 -8.73 0.17 -7.52
C LEU A 90 -9.18 -1.02 -8.38
N PRO A 91 -10.50 -1.23 -8.50
CA PRO A 91 -11.05 -2.11 -9.53
C PRO A 91 -10.66 -1.62 -10.92
N SER A 92 -10.39 -2.53 -11.85
CA SER A 92 -9.96 -2.19 -13.23
C SER A 92 -11.10 -1.69 -14.13
N ASN A 93 -12.36 -1.73 -13.67
CA ASN A 93 -13.56 -1.26 -14.35
C ASN A 93 -14.11 0.05 -13.75
N ILE A 94 -13.41 0.68 -12.80
CA ILE A 94 -13.94 1.86 -12.10
C ILE A 94 -14.09 3.05 -13.07
N PRO A 95 -15.20 3.81 -13.00
CA PRO A 95 -15.36 5.01 -13.82
C PRO A 95 -14.23 6.03 -13.60
N VAL A 96 -13.70 6.58 -14.68
CA VAL A 96 -12.52 7.48 -14.66
C VAL A 96 -12.75 8.70 -13.77
N PHE A 97 -13.97 9.23 -13.71
CA PHE A 97 -14.27 10.40 -12.87
C PHE A 97 -14.01 10.15 -11.38
N ILE A 98 -14.26 8.92 -10.89
CA ILE A 98 -14.02 8.57 -9.49
C ILE A 98 -12.52 8.57 -9.20
N ILE A 99 -11.71 8.07 -10.13
CA ILE A 99 -10.24 8.09 -10.06
C ILE A 99 -9.73 9.53 -9.99
N VAL A 100 -10.28 10.42 -10.81
CA VAL A 100 -9.91 11.85 -10.81
C VAL A 100 -10.24 12.50 -9.45
N ILE A 101 -11.39 12.21 -8.87
CA ILE A 101 -11.76 12.71 -7.54
C ILE A 101 -10.85 12.12 -6.46
N GLY A 102 -10.58 10.81 -6.49
CA GLY A 102 -9.71 10.13 -5.52
C GLY A 102 -8.26 10.61 -5.59
N SER A 103 -7.73 10.85 -6.79
CA SER A 103 -6.39 11.42 -7.00
C SER A 103 -6.31 12.86 -6.53
N PHE A 104 -7.36 13.66 -6.73
CA PHE A 104 -7.47 15.00 -6.14
C PHE A 104 -7.38 14.94 -4.62
N VAL A 105 -8.18 14.08 -3.95
CA VAL A 105 -8.13 13.95 -2.48
C VAL A 105 -6.76 13.45 -2.00
N SER A 106 -6.16 12.48 -2.70
CA SER A 106 -4.83 11.96 -2.39
C SER A 106 -3.77 13.05 -2.41
N VAL A 107 -3.70 13.81 -3.51
CA VAL A 107 -2.63 14.79 -3.69
C VAL A 107 -2.94 16.10 -2.99
N ALA A 108 -4.14 16.66 -3.20
CA ALA A 108 -4.49 17.97 -2.66
C ALA A 108 -4.62 17.94 -1.15
N VAL A 109 -5.44 17.03 -0.62
CA VAL A 109 -5.80 17.00 0.81
C VAL A 109 -4.74 16.26 1.62
N ALA A 110 -4.35 15.05 1.21
CA ALA A 110 -3.49 14.22 2.05
C ALA A 110 -2.00 14.58 1.97
N LYS A 111 -1.54 15.16 0.86
CA LYS A 111 -0.12 15.49 0.64
C LYS A 111 0.17 16.99 0.66
N MET A 112 -0.54 17.78 -0.16
CA MET A 112 -0.20 19.19 -0.38
C MET A 112 -0.65 20.10 0.75
N THR A 113 -1.77 19.82 1.42
CA THR A 113 -2.22 20.60 2.60
C THR A 113 -1.17 20.62 3.71
N PHE A 114 -0.38 19.55 3.85
CA PHE A 114 0.68 19.45 4.86
C PHE A 114 2.04 19.98 4.38
N GLY A 115 2.10 20.56 3.18
CA GLY A 115 3.33 21.18 2.66
C GLY A 115 4.18 20.28 1.77
N GLY A 116 3.63 19.16 1.28
CA GLY A 116 4.24 18.32 0.25
C GLY A 116 5.00 17.10 0.80
N LEU A 117 5.97 16.62 0.02
CA LEU A 117 6.73 15.41 0.33
C LEU A 117 7.54 15.58 1.63
N GLY A 118 7.46 14.61 2.54
CA GLY A 118 8.19 14.63 3.81
C GLY A 118 7.41 15.18 5.00
N ASN A 119 6.27 15.83 4.75
CA ASN A 119 5.40 16.38 5.80
C ASN A 119 4.03 15.69 5.87
N ASN A 120 3.76 14.70 5.00
CA ASN A 120 2.48 14.00 4.98
C ASN A 120 2.35 13.06 6.19
N PRO A 121 1.38 13.29 7.10
CA PRO A 121 1.20 12.44 8.28
C PRO A 121 0.64 11.05 7.91
N PHE A 122 -0.02 10.94 6.76
CA PHE A 122 -0.64 9.73 6.26
C PHE A 122 -0.14 9.39 4.86
N ASN A 123 -0.23 8.11 4.48
CA ASN A 123 0.08 7.67 3.13
C ASN A 123 -0.99 8.23 2.17
N PRO A 124 -0.63 9.12 1.21
CA PRO A 124 -1.61 9.84 0.41
C PRO A 124 -2.50 8.94 -0.45
N ALA A 125 -1.94 7.86 -1.00
CA ALA A 125 -2.68 6.91 -1.83
C ALA A 125 -3.74 6.16 -1.01
N LEU A 126 -3.43 5.81 0.24
CA LEU A 126 -4.39 5.15 1.12
C LEU A 126 -5.53 6.09 1.54
N VAL A 127 -5.23 7.37 1.76
CA VAL A 127 -6.28 8.36 2.08
C VAL A 127 -7.25 8.49 0.90
N GLY A 128 -6.76 8.59 -0.33
CA GLY A 128 -7.62 8.60 -1.52
C GLY A 128 -8.46 7.34 -1.68
N ARG A 129 -7.85 6.16 -1.47
CA ARG A 129 -8.58 4.88 -1.51
C ARG A 129 -9.71 4.85 -0.47
N VAL A 130 -9.41 5.19 0.78
CA VAL A 130 -10.40 5.17 1.86
C VAL A 130 -11.52 6.19 1.62
N PHE A 131 -11.19 7.37 1.11
CA PHE A 131 -12.19 8.36 0.69
C PHE A 131 -13.13 7.77 -0.37
N MET A 132 -12.59 7.18 -1.45
CA MET A 132 -13.42 6.58 -2.49
C MET A 132 -14.25 5.41 -1.97
N LEU A 133 -13.70 4.57 -1.09
CA LEU A 133 -14.42 3.45 -0.50
C LEU A 133 -15.62 3.90 0.35
N ILE A 134 -15.50 5.03 1.05
CA ILE A 134 -16.58 5.58 1.87
C ILE A 134 -17.61 6.34 1.02
N SER A 135 -17.16 7.14 0.04
CA SER A 135 -18.04 7.97 -0.79
C SER A 135 -18.72 7.20 -1.93
N PHE A 136 -18.05 6.19 -2.50
CA PHE A 136 -18.50 5.41 -3.66
C PHE A 136 -18.34 3.91 -3.43
N PRO A 137 -18.99 3.34 -2.38
CA PRO A 137 -18.77 1.95 -1.98
C PRO A 137 -19.15 0.96 -3.08
N VAL A 138 -20.26 1.19 -3.80
CA VAL A 138 -20.76 0.27 -4.84
C VAL A 138 -19.71 0.03 -5.93
N GLN A 139 -19.13 1.12 -6.47
CA GLN A 139 -18.13 1.06 -7.53
C GLN A 139 -16.78 0.56 -7.03
N MET A 140 -16.48 0.77 -5.74
CA MET A 140 -15.24 0.28 -5.11
C MET A 140 -15.30 -1.19 -4.71
N THR A 141 -16.50 -1.79 -4.68
CA THR A 141 -16.70 -3.22 -4.39
C THR A 141 -17.04 -4.06 -5.63
N SER A 142 -17.13 -3.45 -6.81
CA SER A 142 -17.44 -4.15 -8.07
C SER A 142 -16.18 -4.65 -8.77
N TRP A 143 -15.70 -5.84 -8.40
CA TRP A 143 -14.44 -6.39 -8.93
C TRP A 143 -14.68 -7.17 -10.23
N PRO A 144 -13.98 -6.84 -11.33
CA PRO A 144 -14.07 -7.62 -12.56
C PRO A 144 -13.38 -8.98 -12.39
N VAL A 145 -13.95 -10.03 -12.97
CA VAL A 145 -13.33 -11.36 -13.02
C VAL A 145 -12.15 -11.32 -14.00
N PRO A 146 -10.99 -11.91 -13.66
CA PRO A 146 -9.85 -11.97 -14.58
C PRO A 146 -10.22 -12.81 -15.81
N ALA A 147 -10.46 -12.14 -16.94
CA ALA A 147 -10.85 -12.77 -18.20
C ALA A 147 -9.74 -12.71 -19.28
N GLY A 148 -8.51 -12.40 -18.89
CA GLY A 148 -7.36 -12.28 -19.78
C GLY A 148 -7.34 -10.95 -20.56
N LEU A 149 -6.66 -10.92 -21.71
CA LEU A 149 -6.54 -9.75 -22.62
C LEU A 149 -7.85 -9.37 -23.33
N ASN A 150 -9.00 -9.50 -22.67
CA ASN A 150 -10.28 -9.09 -23.22
C ASN A 150 -10.33 -7.56 -23.42
N THR A 151 -10.88 -7.18 -24.57
CA THR A 151 -10.87 -5.82 -25.13
C THR A 151 -12.06 -4.97 -24.68
N GLY A 152 -13.02 -5.53 -23.96
CA GLY A 152 -14.22 -4.84 -23.49
C GLY A 152 -13.99 -4.08 -22.17
N TYR A 153 -13.94 -2.75 -22.23
CA TYR A 153 -13.85 -1.91 -21.02
C TYR A 153 -15.20 -1.78 -20.28
N THR A 154 -16.32 -1.89 -21.01
CA THR A 154 -17.67 -1.57 -20.51
C THR A 154 -18.52 -2.78 -20.15
N ASP A 155 -18.14 -3.99 -20.61
CA ASP A 155 -18.89 -5.23 -20.40
C ASP A 155 -17.98 -6.28 -19.73
N ALA A 156 -17.58 -5.98 -18.50
CA ALA A 156 -16.78 -6.87 -17.67
C ALA A 156 -17.69 -7.59 -16.67
N VAL A 157 -17.66 -8.92 -16.67
CA VAL A 157 -18.36 -9.72 -15.68
C VAL A 157 -17.72 -9.45 -14.31
N THR A 158 -18.53 -9.02 -13.35
CA THR A 158 -18.07 -8.79 -11.98
C THR A 158 -18.22 -10.07 -11.14
N GLY A 159 -17.27 -10.28 -10.24
CA GLY A 159 -17.26 -11.40 -9.32
C GLY A 159 -16.94 -10.93 -7.90
N ALA A 160 -17.48 -11.61 -6.91
CA ALA A 160 -17.13 -11.36 -5.52
C ALA A 160 -15.67 -11.76 -5.27
N THR A 161 -14.96 -11.00 -4.44
CA THR A 161 -13.61 -11.40 -4.02
C THR A 161 -13.69 -12.60 -3.09
N PRO A 162 -12.66 -13.45 -3.02
CA PRO A 162 -12.63 -14.58 -2.10
C PRO A 162 -12.94 -14.18 -0.65
N LEU A 163 -12.47 -13.02 -0.20
CA LEU A 163 -12.77 -12.52 1.15
C LEU A 163 -14.23 -12.09 1.32
N ALA A 164 -14.85 -11.52 0.29
CA ALA A 164 -16.26 -11.17 0.33
C ALA A 164 -17.14 -12.44 0.37
N ILE A 165 -16.82 -13.45 -0.45
CA ILE A 165 -17.52 -14.74 -0.48
C ILE A 165 -17.49 -15.41 0.90
N VAL A 166 -16.30 -15.53 1.52
CA VAL A 166 -16.18 -16.13 2.86
C VAL A 166 -17.01 -15.35 3.88
N LYS A 167 -16.95 -14.02 3.85
CA LYS A 167 -17.59 -13.18 4.87
C LYS A 167 -19.12 -13.16 4.73
N GLU A 168 -19.63 -13.14 3.51
CA GLU A 168 -21.05 -13.18 3.21
C GLU A 168 -21.63 -14.57 3.47
N GLY A 169 -20.94 -15.63 3.02
CA GLY A 169 -21.33 -17.02 3.29
C GLY A 169 -21.39 -17.35 4.79
N LEU A 170 -20.38 -16.94 5.56
CA LEU A 170 -20.38 -17.10 7.02
C LEU A 170 -21.49 -16.31 7.71
N LYS A 171 -21.90 -15.15 7.17
CA LYS A 171 -23.07 -14.40 7.66
C LYS A 171 -24.37 -15.11 7.35
N ASN A 172 -24.46 -15.79 6.22
CA ASN A 172 -25.62 -16.56 5.79
C ASN A 172 -25.72 -17.93 6.46
N GLY A 173 -24.76 -18.28 7.33
CA GLY A 173 -24.75 -19.52 8.10
C GLY A 173 -24.17 -20.72 7.34
N GLU A 174 -23.54 -20.50 6.19
CA GLU A 174 -22.86 -21.56 5.43
C GLU A 174 -21.55 -21.98 6.10
N SER A 175 -21.25 -23.27 6.03
CA SER A 175 -19.99 -23.80 6.57
C SER A 175 -18.81 -23.40 5.68
N LEU A 176 -17.65 -23.10 6.29
CA LEU A 176 -16.45 -22.71 5.54
C LEU A 176 -16.03 -23.78 4.53
N SER A 177 -16.25 -25.07 4.82
CA SER A 177 -15.94 -26.17 3.90
C SER A 177 -16.71 -26.11 2.58
N GLN A 178 -17.95 -25.62 2.60
CA GLN A 178 -18.75 -25.41 1.41
C GLN A 178 -18.25 -24.18 0.63
N LEU A 179 -17.92 -23.10 1.34
CA LEU A 179 -17.43 -21.86 0.72
C LEU A 179 -16.05 -22.04 0.06
N MET A 180 -15.17 -22.84 0.67
CA MET A 180 -13.84 -23.10 0.13
C MET A 180 -13.86 -23.87 -1.20
N THR A 181 -14.98 -24.54 -1.55
CA THR A 181 -15.13 -25.16 -2.88
C THR A 181 -15.47 -24.15 -3.98
N GLN A 182 -15.99 -22.98 -3.62
CA GLN A 182 -16.30 -21.88 -4.55
C GLN A 182 -15.12 -20.91 -4.72
N ILE A 183 -14.05 -21.09 -3.94
CA ILE A 183 -12.90 -20.20 -3.87
C ILE A 183 -11.72 -20.83 -4.61
N PRO A 184 -10.90 -20.04 -5.34
CA PRO A 184 -9.69 -20.55 -5.98
C PRO A 184 -8.73 -21.19 -4.97
N THR A 185 -8.05 -22.25 -5.39
CA THR A 185 -7.05 -22.91 -4.53
C THR A 185 -5.92 -21.93 -4.17
N PRO A 186 -5.22 -22.09 -3.02
CA PRO A 186 -4.12 -21.20 -2.63
C PRO A 186 -3.01 -21.07 -3.69
N ALA A 187 -2.78 -22.13 -4.48
CA ALA A 187 -1.87 -22.08 -5.62
C ALA A 187 -2.38 -21.14 -6.72
N GLN A 188 -3.66 -21.22 -7.09
CA GLN A 188 -4.28 -20.31 -8.05
C GLN A 188 -4.29 -18.86 -7.56
N MET A 189 -4.51 -18.65 -6.26
CA MET A 189 -4.38 -17.32 -5.64
C MET A 189 -2.96 -16.77 -5.74
N PHE A 190 -1.95 -17.61 -5.50
CA PHE A 190 -0.56 -17.21 -5.61
C PHE A 190 -0.16 -16.81 -7.05
N PHE A 191 -0.73 -17.49 -8.04
CA PHE A 191 -0.58 -17.16 -9.47
C PHE A 191 -1.55 -16.08 -9.97
N GLY A 192 -2.41 -15.54 -9.12
CA GLY A 192 -3.28 -14.41 -9.45
C GLY A 192 -4.60 -14.75 -10.12
N GLN A 193 -4.99 -16.02 -10.21
CA GLN A 193 -6.25 -16.44 -10.81
C GLN A 193 -7.43 -16.26 -9.84
N MET A 194 -7.66 -15.04 -9.37
CA MET A 194 -8.79 -14.69 -8.50
C MET A 194 -9.34 -13.29 -8.78
N GLY A 195 -10.63 -13.08 -8.48
CA GLY A 195 -11.23 -11.75 -8.48
C GLY A 195 -10.70 -10.91 -7.32
N GLY A 196 -10.28 -9.68 -7.61
CA GLY A 196 -9.63 -8.81 -6.63
C GLY A 196 -9.09 -7.53 -7.25
N SER A 197 -8.34 -6.76 -6.45
CA SER A 197 -7.64 -5.58 -6.95
C SER A 197 -6.45 -5.95 -7.84
N MET A 198 -5.99 -5.01 -8.67
CA MET A 198 -4.79 -5.22 -9.52
C MET A 198 -3.58 -5.68 -8.69
N GLY A 199 -3.41 -5.14 -7.49
CA GLY A 199 -2.33 -5.55 -6.60
C GLY A 199 -2.51 -6.92 -5.95
N GLU A 200 -3.70 -7.52 -5.91
CA GLU A 200 -3.92 -8.85 -5.33
C GLU A 200 -3.55 -9.98 -6.28
N ILE A 201 -3.82 -9.79 -7.56
CA ILE A 201 -3.53 -10.76 -8.61
C ILE A 201 -2.01 -10.95 -8.78
N ALA A 202 -1.21 -9.95 -8.42
CA ALA A 202 0.22 -9.94 -8.65
C ALA A 202 1.06 -10.47 -7.46
N ALA A 203 0.54 -11.35 -6.61
CA ALA A 203 1.22 -11.79 -5.38
C ALA A 203 2.69 -12.21 -5.59
N MET A 204 2.95 -13.10 -6.56
CA MET A 204 4.32 -13.51 -6.92
C MET A 204 5.17 -12.33 -7.42
N ALA A 205 4.61 -11.49 -8.30
CA ALA A 205 5.32 -10.35 -8.86
C ALA A 205 5.63 -9.27 -7.81
N LEU A 206 4.75 -9.08 -6.83
CA LEU A 206 4.97 -8.20 -5.68
C LEU A 206 6.10 -8.71 -4.79
N LEU A 207 6.20 -10.03 -4.58
CA LEU A 207 7.30 -10.65 -3.84
C LEU A 207 8.64 -10.51 -4.58
N LEU A 208 8.66 -10.63 -5.91
CA LEU A 208 9.86 -10.35 -6.71
C LEU A 208 10.31 -8.89 -6.54
N GLY A 209 9.37 -7.94 -6.61
CA GLY A 209 9.68 -6.54 -6.33
C GLY A 209 10.12 -6.30 -4.88
N PHE A 210 9.58 -7.03 -3.90
CA PHE A 210 10.02 -6.99 -2.51
C PHE A 210 11.49 -7.38 -2.34
N ILE A 211 11.90 -8.50 -2.97
CA ILE A 211 13.29 -8.96 -2.94
C ILE A 211 14.21 -7.89 -3.56
N TRP A 212 13.78 -7.28 -4.65
CA TRP A 212 14.53 -6.20 -5.30
C TRP A 212 14.67 -4.96 -4.39
N LEU A 213 13.62 -4.56 -3.70
CA LEU A 213 13.64 -3.44 -2.75
C LEU A 213 14.56 -3.69 -1.55
N LEU A 214 14.60 -4.92 -1.04
CA LEU A 214 15.52 -5.34 0.02
C LEU A 214 16.97 -5.38 -0.47
N TYR A 215 17.22 -5.91 -1.67
CA TYR A 215 18.56 -5.98 -2.26
C TYR A 215 19.15 -4.58 -2.47
N LYS A 216 18.34 -3.65 -2.97
CA LYS A 216 18.73 -2.24 -3.13
C LYS A 216 18.74 -1.46 -1.82
N LYS A 217 18.37 -2.07 -0.69
CA LYS A 217 18.27 -1.45 0.64
C LYS A 217 17.41 -0.19 0.64
N ILE A 218 16.39 -0.18 -0.21
CA ILE A 218 15.39 0.88 -0.27
C ILE A 218 14.52 0.75 0.99
N ILE A 219 13.93 -0.42 1.21
CA ILE A 219 13.14 -0.70 2.41
C ILE A 219 13.89 -1.63 3.37
N THR A 220 13.46 -1.66 4.63
CA THR A 220 13.92 -2.66 5.61
C THR A 220 12.87 -3.77 5.77
N TRP A 221 13.33 -4.96 6.17
CA TRP A 221 12.46 -6.13 6.33
C TRP A 221 11.57 -6.06 7.58
N HIS A 222 11.86 -5.20 8.55
CA HIS A 222 11.19 -5.16 9.84
C HIS A 222 9.67 -4.93 9.71
N ILE A 223 9.23 -3.96 8.90
CA ILE A 223 7.80 -3.65 8.75
C ILE A 223 7.06 -4.76 7.98
N PRO A 224 7.48 -5.18 6.78
CA PRO A 224 6.72 -6.18 6.01
C PRO A 224 6.65 -7.54 6.73
N VAL A 225 7.77 -7.99 7.32
CA VAL A 225 7.82 -9.28 8.01
C VAL A 225 7.01 -9.24 9.30
N SER A 226 7.02 -8.14 10.07
CA SER A 226 6.20 -8.05 11.29
C SER A 226 4.70 -8.04 11.00
N ILE A 227 4.26 -7.38 9.93
CA ILE A 227 2.85 -7.42 9.47
C ILE A 227 2.46 -8.85 9.11
N LEU A 228 3.25 -9.53 8.28
CA LEU A 228 2.94 -10.91 7.86
C LEU A 228 2.98 -11.89 9.04
N ALA A 229 3.99 -11.80 9.89
CA ALA A 229 4.15 -12.68 11.04
C ALA A 229 2.98 -12.53 12.03
N THR A 230 2.53 -11.29 12.30
CA THR A 230 1.39 -11.07 13.18
C THR A 230 0.09 -11.57 12.57
N ILE A 231 -0.16 -11.32 11.29
CA ILE A 231 -1.36 -11.84 10.63
C ILE A 231 -1.39 -13.37 10.73
N VAL A 232 -0.31 -14.05 10.35
CA VAL A 232 -0.21 -15.52 10.42
C VAL A 232 -0.38 -16.04 11.85
N ALA A 233 0.21 -15.39 12.84
CA ALA A 233 0.09 -15.80 14.24
C ALA A 233 -1.36 -15.66 14.75
N PHE A 234 -2.00 -14.50 14.53
CA PHE A 234 -3.36 -14.26 15.02
C PHE A 234 -4.40 -15.08 14.28
N THR A 235 -4.32 -15.18 12.95
CA THR A 235 -5.25 -16.03 12.18
C THR A 235 -5.00 -17.50 12.43
N GLY A 236 -3.74 -17.92 12.65
CA GLY A 236 -3.39 -19.28 13.05
C GLY A 236 -4.01 -19.68 14.38
N ILE A 237 -3.97 -18.80 15.38
CA ILE A 237 -4.64 -19.03 16.67
C ILE A 237 -6.15 -19.15 16.49
N LEU A 238 -6.78 -18.25 15.72
CA LEU A 238 -8.22 -18.29 15.46
C LEU A 238 -8.63 -19.57 14.72
N TRP A 239 -7.85 -19.97 13.72
CA TRP A 239 -8.06 -21.20 12.97
C TRP A 239 -7.95 -22.44 13.86
N LEU A 240 -6.97 -22.50 14.77
CA LEU A 240 -6.85 -23.60 15.74
C LEU A 240 -8.02 -23.68 16.72
N VAL A 241 -8.64 -22.55 17.08
CA VAL A 241 -9.80 -22.52 17.98
C VAL A 241 -11.07 -22.98 17.26
N ASN A 242 -11.30 -22.53 16.03
CA ASN A 242 -12.46 -22.98 15.25
C ASN A 242 -12.17 -22.98 13.73
N PRO A 243 -11.74 -24.13 13.18
CA PRO A 243 -11.44 -24.27 11.76
C PRO A 243 -12.65 -24.08 10.83
N GLU A 244 -13.88 -24.24 11.34
CA GLU A 244 -15.10 -24.11 10.51
C GLU A 244 -15.59 -22.66 10.39
N LYS A 245 -15.08 -21.77 11.25
CA LYS A 245 -15.49 -20.35 11.29
C LYS A 245 -14.42 -19.40 10.77
N TYR A 246 -13.14 -19.76 10.91
CA TYR A 246 -12.02 -18.89 10.54
C TYR A 246 -11.24 -19.51 9.39
N ALA A 247 -11.00 -18.72 8.34
CA ALA A 247 -10.23 -19.17 7.18
C ALA A 247 -8.75 -19.41 7.53
N ASP A 248 -8.08 -20.18 6.68
CA ASP A 248 -6.70 -20.56 6.93
C ASP A 248 -5.75 -19.33 6.89
N PRO A 249 -4.62 -19.37 7.62
CA PRO A 249 -3.70 -18.24 7.67
C PRO A 249 -3.11 -17.85 6.31
N LEU A 250 -2.93 -18.82 5.41
CA LEU A 250 -2.33 -18.61 4.10
C LEU A 250 -3.30 -17.86 3.18
N PHE A 251 -4.58 -18.21 3.22
CA PHE A 251 -5.67 -17.48 2.57
C PHE A 251 -5.69 -16.03 3.01
N HIS A 252 -5.57 -15.77 4.31
CA HIS A 252 -5.50 -14.40 4.80
C HIS A 252 -4.29 -13.63 4.26
N VAL A 253 -3.11 -14.24 4.13
CA VAL A 253 -1.92 -13.56 3.59
C VAL A 253 -2.02 -13.30 2.09
N LEU A 254 -2.54 -14.28 1.32
CA LEU A 254 -2.62 -14.20 -0.13
C LEU A 254 -3.79 -13.34 -0.62
N ALA A 255 -4.87 -13.24 0.16
CA ALA A 255 -6.06 -12.47 -0.19
C ALA A 255 -6.07 -11.06 0.42
N GLY A 256 -6.75 -10.11 -0.24
CA GLY A 256 -7.13 -8.80 0.32
C GLY A 256 -6.01 -7.79 0.48
N GLY A 257 -5.07 -7.78 -0.46
CA GLY A 257 -4.12 -6.69 -0.66
C GLY A 257 -3.05 -6.57 0.43
N ILE A 258 -2.90 -7.56 1.33
CA ILE A 258 -1.90 -7.50 2.41
C ILE A 258 -0.50 -7.40 1.86
N LEU A 259 -0.13 -8.17 0.84
CA LEU A 259 1.21 -8.13 0.27
C LEU A 259 1.53 -6.73 -0.29
N LEU A 260 0.60 -6.16 -1.06
CA LEU A 260 0.75 -4.80 -1.58
C LEU A 260 0.86 -3.78 -0.43
N GLY A 261 -0.05 -3.84 0.55
CA GLY A 261 -0.08 -2.93 1.68
C GLY A 261 1.17 -3.03 2.57
N ALA A 262 1.61 -4.24 2.88
CA ALA A 262 2.76 -4.49 3.76
C ALA A 262 4.09 -4.11 3.09
N ILE A 263 4.26 -4.39 1.79
CA ILE A 263 5.53 -4.20 1.08
C ILE A 263 5.68 -2.79 0.52
N TYR A 264 4.60 -2.17 0.04
CA TYR A 264 4.69 -0.92 -0.73
C TYR A 264 4.01 0.29 -0.07
N MET A 265 3.10 0.08 0.89
CA MET A 265 2.34 1.18 1.50
C MET A 265 2.72 1.44 2.96
N ALA A 266 2.92 0.39 3.75
CA ALA A 266 3.35 0.48 5.14
C ALA A 266 4.83 0.87 5.29
N THR A 267 5.64 0.65 4.25
CA THR A 267 7.07 1.00 4.20
C THR A 267 7.32 2.37 3.59
N ASP A 268 6.31 3.23 3.46
CA ASP A 268 6.49 4.58 2.95
C ASP A 268 7.35 5.40 3.93
N TYR A 269 8.40 6.06 3.42
CA TYR A 269 9.46 6.66 4.24
C TYR A 269 9.00 7.81 5.12
N VAL A 270 7.97 8.52 4.69
CA VAL A 270 7.50 9.71 5.41
C VAL A 270 6.59 9.31 6.58
N THR A 271 5.86 8.22 6.42
CA THR A 271 4.77 7.84 7.31
C THR A 271 5.14 6.70 8.24
N SER A 272 6.29 6.04 8.03
CA SER A 272 6.80 4.96 8.87
C SER A 272 7.78 5.46 9.95
N PRO A 273 7.91 4.75 11.09
CA PRO A 273 8.80 5.16 12.16
C PRO A 273 10.28 4.90 11.81
N MET A 274 11.20 5.70 12.36
CA MET A 274 12.62 5.65 11.97
C MET A 274 13.45 4.57 12.68
N ASN A 275 13.00 4.08 13.83
CA ASN A 275 13.75 3.15 14.67
C ASN A 275 13.31 1.69 14.40
N PRO A 276 14.23 0.72 14.20
CA PRO A 276 13.87 -0.69 13.97
C PRO A 276 12.92 -1.29 15.02
N LYS A 277 13.07 -0.94 16.31
CA LYS A 277 12.14 -1.42 17.35
C LYS A 277 10.73 -0.86 17.18
N ALA A 278 10.63 0.43 16.84
CA ALA A 278 9.36 1.09 16.56
C ALA A 278 8.72 0.54 15.27
N MET A 279 9.53 0.20 14.26
CA MET A 279 9.08 -0.45 13.02
C MET A 279 8.40 -1.80 13.28
N LEU A 280 8.97 -2.61 14.19
CA LEU A 280 8.35 -3.89 14.57
C LEU A 280 7.01 -3.69 15.28
N ILE A 281 6.94 -2.76 16.24
CA ILE A 281 5.68 -2.46 16.95
C ILE A 281 4.63 -1.91 15.98
N TYR A 282 5.06 -1.02 15.08
CA TYR A 282 4.21 -0.46 14.04
C TYR A 282 3.62 -1.54 13.13
N GLY A 283 4.45 -2.44 12.60
CA GLY A 283 3.96 -3.53 11.75
C GLY A 283 3.12 -4.57 12.51
N CYS A 284 3.46 -4.88 13.76
CA CYS A 284 2.61 -5.73 14.61
C CYS A 284 1.22 -5.10 14.84
N GLY A 285 1.16 -3.79 15.07
CA GLY A 285 -0.09 -3.05 15.21
C GLY A 285 -0.95 -3.09 13.95
N ILE A 286 -0.33 -2.89 12.77
CA ILE A 286 -1.04 -2.99 11.48
C ILE A 286 -1.62 -4.39 11.29
N GLY A 287 -0.81 -5.45 11.51
CA GLY A 287 -1.26 -6.82 11.32
C GLY A 287 -2.40 -7.21 12.26
N MET A 288 -2.29 -6.86 13.54
CA MET A 288 -3.34 -7.10 14.53
C MET A 288 -4.65 -6.37 14.17
N LEU A 289 -4.58 -5.06 13.86
CA LEU A 289 -5.76 -4.29 13.47
C LEU A 289 -6.39 -4.83 12.17
N THR A 290 -5.56 -5.27 11.22
CA THR A 290 -6.04 -5.87 9.96
C THR A 290 -6.86 -7.12 10.24
N VAL A 291 -6.39 -8.03 11.10
CA VAL A 291 -7.13 -9.25 11.46
C VAL A 291 -8.43 -8.89 12.18
N ILE A 292 -8.39 -7.94 13.11
CA ILE A 292 -9.58 -7.51 13.85
C ILE A 292 -10.66 -6.99 12.89
N ILE A 293 -10.29 -6.13 11.94
CA ILE A 293 -11.23 -5.55 10.98
C ILE A 293 -11.76 -6.63 10.02
N ARG A 294 -10.92 -7.57 9.58
CA ARG A 294 -11.34 -8.65 8.68
C ARG A 294 -12.34 -9.58 9.34
N VAL A 295 -12.07 -10.00 10.57
CA VAL A 295 -12.85 -11.01 11.28
C VAL A 295 -14.14 -10.41 11.85
N TRP A 296 -14.06 -9.27 12.52
CA TRP A 296 -15.21 -8.68 13.23
C TRP A 296 -15.76 -7.39 12.61
N GLY A 297 -15.01 -6.74 11.72
CA GLY A 297 -15.45 -5.50 11.08
C GLY A 297 -16.48 -5.72 9.97
N ALA A 298 -17.00 -4.63 9.40
CA ALA A 298 -17.95 -4.68 8.28
C ALA A 298 -17.26 -4.96 6.93
N TYR A 299 -16.03 -4.49 6.74
CA TYR A 299 -15.32 -4.56 5.47
C TYR A 299 -14.58 -5.91 5.28
N PRO A 300 -14.60 -6.51 4.08
CA PRO A 300 -13.81 -7.72 3.79
C PRO A 300 -12.30 -7.47 3.81
N GLU A 301 -11.87 -6.25 3.47
CA GLU A 301 -10.48 -5.80 3.54
C GLU A 301 -10.27 -4.78 4.67
N GLY A 302 -9.19 -4.96 5.44
CA GLY A 302 -8.87 -4.11 6.61
C GLY A 302 -7.54 -3.37 6.53
N VAL A 303 -6.70 -3.64 5.52
CA VAL A 303 -5.29 -3.22 5.52
C VAL A 303 -5.13 -1.71 5.40
N SER A 304 -5.85 -1.07 4.47
CA SER A 304 -5.77 0.38 4.26
C SER A 304 -6.13 1.17 5.52
N PHE A 305 -7.18 0.75 6.23
CA PHE A 305 -7.59 1.37 7.48
C PHE A 305 -6.56 1.14 8.58
N ALA A 306 -6.05 -0.08 8.72
CA ALA A 306 -5.05 -0.42 9.72
C ALA A 306 -3.76 0.40 9.54
N ILE A 307 -3.28 0.57 8.31
CA ILE A 307 -2.09 1.40 8.01
C ILE A 307 -2.37 2.87 8.35
N LEU A 308 -3.51 3.44 7.96
CA LEU A 308 -3.83 4.84 8.27
C LEU A 308 -3.93 5.10 9.78
N ILE A 309 -4.55 4.19 10.53
CA ILE A 309 -4.61 4.26 11.99
C ILE A 309 -3.19 4.24 12.56
N MET A 310 -2.36 3.28 12.13
CA MET A 310 -1.00 3.17 12.66
C MET A 310 -0.09 4.34 12.25
N ASN A 311 -0.30 4.95 11.08
CA ASN A 311 0.38 6.19 10.70
C ASN A 311 0.10 7.33 11.69
N ALA A 312 -1.12 7.42 12.23
CA ALA A 312 -1.45 8.40 13.27
C ALA A 312 -0.64 8.16 14.57
N PHE A 313 -0.28 6.91 14.86
CA PHE A 313 0.50 6.53 16.03
C PHE A 313 2.02 6.69 15.83
N VAL A 314 2.51 6.91 14.60
CA VAL A 314 3.96 7.00 14.32
C VAL A 314 4.66 8.15 15.05
N PRO A 315 4.10 9.37 15.13
CA PRO A 315 4.67 10.44 15.94
C PRO A 315 4.83 10.06 17.43
N LEU A 316 3.86 9.33 17.98
CA LEU A 316 3.92 8.82 19.36
C LEU A 316 5.02 7.77 19.49
N LEU A 317 5.08 6.79 18.58
CA LEU A 317 6.11 5.76 18.58
C LEU A 317 7.53 6.35 18.49
N ASN A 318 7.74 7.35 17.62
CA ASN A 318 9.02 8.03 17.49
C ASN A 318 9.38 8.85 18.74
N THR A 319 8.39 9.37 19.48
CA THR A 319 8.60 10.11 20.72
C THR A 319 9.02 9.18 21.87
N TYR A 320 8.36 8.02 22.00
CA TYR A 320 8.66 7.05 23.06
C TYR A 320 9.91 6.20 22.76
N ILE A 321 10.17 5.87 21.51
CA ILE A 321 11.22 4.91 21.10
C ILE A 321 12.31 5.66 20.35
N LYS A 322 13.10 6.45 21.08
CA LYS A 322 14.17 7.27 20.52
C LYS A 322 15.36 6.41 20.07
N PRO A 323 16.06 6.79 18.97
CA PRO A 323 17.32 6.16 18.62
C PRO A 323 18.36 6.43 19.72
N LYS A 324 19.33 5.51 19.90
CA LYS A 324 20.45 5.71 20.82
C LYS A 324 21.20 6.98 20.40
N ARG A 325 21.49 7.86 21.35
CA ARG A 325 22.22 9.10 21.07
C ARG A 325 23.67 8.75 20.75
N PHE A 326 24.22 9.36 19.70
CA PHE A 326 25.63 9.20 19.36
C PHE A 326 26.48 9.84 20.46
N GLY A 327 27.45 9.11 21.03
CA GLY A 327 28.32 9.58 22.10
C GLY A 327 27.80 9.38 23.53
N GLU A 328 26.76 8.58 23.74
CA GLU A 328 26.36 8.17 25.09
C GLU A 328 27.42 7.20 25.66
N GLU A 329 28.07 7.58 26.77
CA GLU A 329 28.97 6.68 27.51
C GLU A 329 28.20 5.43 27.92
N VAL A 330 28.63 4.29 27.39
CA VAL A 330 28.14 3.00 27.85
C VAL A 330 28.66 2.85 29.27
N LYS A 331 27.77 2.87 30.27
CA LYS A 331 28.12 2.72 31.70
C LYS A 331 28.93 1.45 32.05
N ASN A 332 29.19 0.58 31.07
CA ASN A 332 30.00 -0.64 31.16
C ASN A 332 30.98 -0.73 29.96
N GLY A 333 31.85 0.27 29.78
CA GLY A 333 32.93 0.25 28.78
C GLY A 333 34.15 0.97 29.29
#